data_AF-A0A150GMB9-F1
#
_entry.id   AF-A0A150GMB9-F1
#
_cell.length_a   1.000
_cell.length_b   1.000
_cell.length_c   1.000
_cell.angle_alpha   90.00
_cell.angle_beta   90.00
_cell.angle_gamma   90.00
#
_symmetry.space_group_name_H-M   'P 1'
#
loop_
_entity.id
_entity.type
_entity.pdbx_description
1 polymer ?
#
loop_
_entity_poly.entity_id
_entity_poly.type
_entity_poly.pdbx_seq_one_letter_code
_entity_poly.pdbx_strand_id
1 'polypeptide(L)'
;MITRTFTAKNFMAAIRFFNHVAEVAEAEGHHPDLHLRNFREVEINVSTHAVGGITMPDLVLAAKLDAIEVEYSPKWARQEADRMAAAAAAAVSGITDA
;
A
#
# COMPACT_ATOMS: atom_id res chain seq x y z
N MET A 1 5.56 11.08 4.82
CA MET A 1 5.74 9.70 4.32
C MET A 1 4.38 9.07 4.13
N ILE A 2 4.18 8.35 3.02
CA ILE A 2 2.97 7.58 2.74
C ILE A 2 3.34 6.12 2.94
N THR A 3 2.57 5.38 3.74
CA THR A 3 2.89 4.00 4.10
C THR A 3 1.71 3.09 3.77
N ARG A 4 2.01 1.94 3.17
CA ARG A 4 1.04 0.85 2.97
C ARG A 4 1.63 -0.45 3.51
N THR A 5 0.87 -1.13 4.35
CA THR A 5 1.26 -2.43 4.93
C THR A 5 0.19 -3.47 4.66
N PHE A 6 0.59 -4.69 4.27
CA PHE A 6 -0.32 -5.82 4.15
C PHE A 6 0.39 -7.17 4.30
N THR A 7 -0.39 -8.24 4.41
CA THR A 7 0.15 -9.60 4.40
C THR A 7 -0.18 -10.29 3.07
N ALA A 8 0.84 -10.66 2.31
CA ALA A 8 0.68 -11.41 1.06
C ALA A 8 0.28 -12.87 1.32
N LYS A 9 -0.17 -13.57 0.28
CA LYS A 9 -0.60 -14.98 0.34
C LYS A 9 0.54 -15.91 0.74
N ASN A 10 1.75 -15.66 0.27
CA ASN A 10 2.98 -16.36 0.62
C ASN A 10 4.19 -15.50 0.24
N PHE A 11 5.41 -15.97 0.51
CA PHE A 11 6.63 -15.24 0.17
C PHE A 11 6.72 -14.90 -1.32
N MET A 12 6.42 -15.85 -2.21
CA MET A 12 6.50 -15.59 -3.65
C MET A 12 5.47 -14.58 -4.16
N ALA A 13 4.29 -14.49 -3.53
CA ALA A 13 3.32 -13.44 -3.81
C ALA A 13 3.87 -12.05 -3.42
N ALA A 14 4.56 -11.95 -2.27
CA ALA A 14 5.22 -10.71 -1.87
C ALA A 14 6.34 -10.31 -2.84
N ILE A 15 7.19 -11.27 -3.26
CA ILE A 15 8.26 -11.01 -4.23
C ILE A 15 7.70 -10.59 -5.59
N ARG A 16 6.64 -11.25 -6.10
CA ARG A 16 5.98 -10.83 -7.34
C ARG A 16 5.49 -9.40 -7.25
N PHE A 17 4.82 -9.04 -6.16
CA PHE A 17 4.37 -7.67 -5.95
C PHE A 17 5.55 -6.67 -5.96
N PHE A 18 6.64 -6.98 -5.26
CA PHE A 18 7.83 -6.14 -5.28
C PHE A 18 8.48 -5.98 -6.65
N ASN A 19 8.47 -7.00 -7.49
CA ASN A 19 8.97 -6.87 -8.86
C ASN A 19 8.15 -5.84 -9.66
N HIS A 20 6.82 -5.88 -9.57
CA HIS A 20 5.96 -4.89 -10.25
C HIS A 20 6.17 -3.48 -9.67
N VAL A 21 6.33 -3.37 -8.34
CA VAL A 21 6.63 -2.08 -7.70
C VAL A 21 7.96 -1.53 -8.20
N ALA A 22 8.99 -2.36 -8.34
CA ALA A 22 10.29 -1.95 -8.84
C ALA A 22 10.22 -1.45 -10.30
N GLU A 23 9.46 -2.13 -11.16
CA GLU A 23 9.24 -1.70 -12.54
C GLU A 23 8.56 -0.34 -12.62
N VAL A 24 7.51 -0.12 -11.82
CA VAL A 24 6.81 1.18 -11.77
C VAL A 24 7.72 2.27 -11.20
N ALA A 25 8.39 2.00 -10.07
CA ALA A 25 9.29 2.96 -9.43
C ALA A 25 10.42 3.41 -10.37
N GLU A 26 11.01 2.47 -11.12
CA GLU A 26 12.05 2.78 -12.09
C GLU A 26 11.51 3.62 -13.26
N ALA A 27 10.31 3.31 -13.77
CA ALA A 27 9.68 4.11 -14.82
C ALA A 27 9.36 5.55 -14.38
N GLU A 28 9.02 5.76 -13.11
CA GLU A 28 8.81 7.09 -12.52
C GLU A 28 10.10 7.82 -12.15
N GLY A 29 11.23 7.12 -12.08
CA GLY A 29 12.47 7.65 -11.53
C GLY A 29 12.36 8.05 -10.06
N HIS A 30 11.49 7.39 -9.31
CA HIS A 30 11.23 7.67 -7.89
C HIS A 30 11.06 6.37 -7.12
N HIS A 31 11.91 6.15 -6.13
CA HIS A 31 12.08 4.84 -5.51
C HIS A 31 11.51 4.82 -4.08
N PRO A 32 10.60 3.90 -3.75
CA PRO A 32 10.11 3.73 -2.40
C PRO A 32 11.03 2.81 -1.57
N ASP A 33 10.94 2.87 -0.25
CA ASP A 33 11.52 1.84 0.61
C ASP A 33 10.62 0.60 0.63
N LEU A 34 11.22 -0.58 0.42
CA LEU A 34 10.53 -1.87 0.39
C LEU A 34 10.96 -2.73 1.58
N HIS A 35 10.00 -3.12 2.41
CA HIS A 35 10.25 -3.97 3.57
C HIS A 35 9.49 -5.30 3.45
N LEU A 36 10.23 -6.41 3.44
CA LEU A 36 9.66 -7.75 3.61
C LEU A 36 10.01 -8.30 4.98
N ARG A 37 8.99 -8.49 5.82
CA ARG A 37 9.12 -8.99 7.19
C ARG A 37 8.32 -10.27 7.36
N ASN A 38 8.64 -11.06 8.38
CA ASN A 38 7.82 -12.21 8.82
C ASN A 38 7.33 -13.09 7.66
N PHE A 39 8.24 -13.47 6.75
CA PHE A 39 8.00 -14.27 5.56
C PHE A 39 7.12 -13.63 4.47
N ARG A 40 6.07 -12.89 4.79
CA ARG A 40 5.13 -12.36 3.77
C ARG A 40 4.42 -11.07 4.16
N GLU A 41 4.91 -10.38 5.18
CA GLU A 41 4.45 -9.03 5.54
C GLU A 41 5.19 -8.01 4.70
N VAL A 42 4.42 -7.26 3.93
CA VAL A 42 4.92 -6.24 3.01
C VAL A 42 4.62 -4.87 3.61
N GLU A 43 5.61 -3.99 3.58
CA GLU A 43 5.44 -2.57 3.86
C GLU A 43 6.18 -1.76 2.79
N ILE A 44 5.50 -0.75 2.24
CA ILE A 44 6.04 0.22 1.28
C ILE A 44 5.96 1.60 1.91
N ASN A 45 7.08 2.31 1.90
CA ASN A 45 7.17 3.69 2.35
C ASN A 45 7.57 4.60 1.18
N VAL A 46 6.75 5.61 0.89
CA VAL A 46 6.98 6.59 -0.19
C VAL A 46 7.23 7.97 0.44
N SER A 47 8.39 8.55 0.16
CA SER A 47 8.73 9.92 0.54
C SER A 47 9.91 10.46 -0.27
N THR A 48 9.99 11.78 -0.39
CA THR A 48 11.15 12.44 -0.98
C THR A 48 12.16 12.80 0.12
N HIS A 49 13.21 11.98 0.29
CA HIS A 49 14.21 12.16 1.35
C HIS A 49 14.88 13.53 1.34
N ALA A 50 15.17 14.07 0.16
CA ALA A 50 15.89 15.34 -0.01
C ALA A 50 15.19 16.54 0.65
N VAL A 51 13.86 16.49 0.81
CA VAL A 51 13.07 17.55 1.45
C VAL A 51 12.50 17.14 2.81
N GLY A 52 12.77 15.91 3.27
CA GLY A 52 12.24 15.38 4.52
C GLY A 52 10.70 15.32 4.56
N GLY A 53 10.04 15.20 3.41
CA GLY A 53 8.60 15.43 3.28
C GLY A 53 7.94 14.70 2.12
N ILE A 54 6.68 15.06 1.86
CA ILE A 54 5.90 14.58 0.73
C ILE A 54 5.91 15.61 -0.39
N THR A 55 6.15 15.14 -1.60
CA THR A 55 6.10 15.93 -2.83
C THR A 55 5.13 15.29 -3.83
N MET A 56 4.93 15.93 -4.98
CA MET A 56 4.03 15.42 -6.02
C MET A 56 4.44 14.04 -6.58
N PRO A 57 5.73 13.77 -6.88
CA PRO A 57 6.19 12.42 -7.23
C PRO A 57 5.79 11.33 -6.24
N ASP A 58 5.78 11.63 -4.93
CA ASP A 58 5.35 10.67 -3.91
C ASP A 58 3.86 10.28 -4.09
N LEU A 59 3.01 11.27 -4.37
CA LEU A 59 1.58 11.06 -4.59
C LEU A 59 1.32 10.29 -5.90
N VAL A 60 2.05 10.63 -6.97
CA VAL A 60 1.94 9.96 -8.26
C VAL A 60 2.39 8.52 -8.17
N LEU A 61 3.54 8.26 -7.54
CA LEU A 61 4.03 6.91 -7.34
C LEU A 61 3.05 6.10 -6.49
N ALA A 62 2.62 6.63 -5.33
CA ALA A 62 1.66 5.94 -4.46
C ALA A 62 0.37 5.54 -5.21
N ALA A 63 -0.20 6.44 -6.00
CA ALA A 63 -1.39 6.15 -6.79
C ALA A 63 -1.17 5.05 -7.84
N LYS A 64 0.03 5.02 -8.47
CA LYS A 64 0.39 3.96 -9.42
C LYS A 64 0.60 2.61 -8.74
N LEU A 65 1.21 2.59 -7.55
CA LEU A 65 1.39 1.36 -6.77
C LEU A 65 0.06 0.78 -6.27
N ASP A 66 -0.94 1.62 -6.02
CA ASP A 66 -2.29 1.16 -5.64
C ASP A 66 -3.03 0.43 -6.76
N ALA A 67 -2.64 0.63 -8.02
CA ALA A 67 -3.18 -0.10 -9.16
C ALA A 67 -2.55 -1.50 -9.35
N ILE A 68 -1.48 -1.83 -8.62
CA ILE A 68 -0.81 -3.14 -8.73
C ILE A 68 -1.64 -4.19 -7.97
N GLU A 69 -1.96 -5.29 -8.66
CA GLU A 69 -2.67 -6.41 -8.05
C GLU A 69 -1.80 -7.11 -6.99
N VAL A 70 -2.44 -7.46 -5.87
CA VAL A 70 -1.79 -8.17 -4.77
C VAL A 70 -2.54 -9.45 -4.49
N GLU A 71 -1.83 -10.58 -4.52
CA GLU A 71 -2.33 -11.82 -3.95
C GLU A 71 -2.24 -11.78 -2.42
N TYR A 72 -3.30 -11.29 -1.75
CA TYR A 72 -3.34 -11.17 -0.30
C TYR A 72 -3.47 -12.52 0.43
N SER A 73 -3.04 -12.54 1.68
CA SER A 73 -3.43 -13.58 2.65
C SER A 73 -4.97 -13.60 2.77
N PRO A 74 -5.64 -14.76 2.69
CA PRO A 74 -7.09 -14.84 2.83
C PRO A 74 -7.59 -14.27 4.17
N LYS A 75 -6.79 -14.40 5.23
CA LYS A 75 -7.08 -13.80 6.53
C LYS A 75 -7.02 -12.28 6.45
N TRP A 76 -5.97 -11.73 5.83
CA TRP A 76 -5.80 -10.28 5.67
C TRP A 76 -6.92 -9.68 4.84
N ALA A 77 -7.24 -10.29 3.69
CA ALA A 77 -8.28 -9.80 2.79
C ALA A 77 -9.65 -9.67 3.47
N ARG A 78 -10.03 -10.65 4.30
CA ARG A 78 -11.26 -10.57 5.11
C ARG A 78 -11.20 -9.45 6.14
N GLN A 79 -10.12 -9.40 6.91
CA GLN A 79 -9.94 -8.36 7.94
C GLN A 79 -9.98 -6.95 7.35
N GLU A 80 -9.42 -6.76 6.16
CA GLU A 80 -9.42 -5.48 5.46
C GLU A 80 -10.81 -5.13 4.91
N ALA A 81 -11.52 -6.09 4.30
CA ALA A 81 -12.90 -5.89 3.87
C ALA A 81 -13.82 -5.50 5.04
N ASP A 82 -13.67 -6.17 6.19
CA ASP A 82 -14.42 -5.86 7.41
C ASP A 82 -14.09 -4.44 7.92
N ARG A 83 -12.82 -4.02 7.88
CA ARG A 83 -12.38 -2.66 8.24
C ARG A 83 -12.97 -1.61 7.31
N MET A 84 -12.92 -1.83 6.00
CA MET A 84 -13.47 -0.89 5.02
C MET A 84 -15.00 -0.78 5.15
N ALA A 85 -15.69 -1.90 5.38
CA ALA A 85 -17.13 -1.90 5.64
C ALA A 85 -17.48 -1.10 6.92
N ALA A 86 -16.72 -1.30 7.99
CA ALA A 86 -16.90 -0.55 9.25
C ALA A 86 -16.62 0.96 9.07
N ALA A 87 -15.57 1.33 8.34
CA ALA A 87 -15.24 2.72 8.05
C ALA A 87 -16.32 3.41 7.20
N ALA A 88 -16.84 2.72 6.17
CA ALA A 88 -17.93 3.23 5.35
C ALA A 88 -19.21 3.44 6.18
N ALA A 89 -19.55 2.50 7.07
CA ALA A 89 -20.70 2.64 7.97
C ALA A 89 -20.55 3.87 8.89
N ALA A 90 -19.37 4.07 9.48
CA ALA A 90 -19.10 5.23 10.34
C ALA A 90 -19.18 6.58 9.59
N ALA A 91 -18.70 6.63 8.34
CA ALA A 91 -18.81 7.82 7.51
C ALA A 91 -20.26 8.18 7.18
N VAL A 92 -21.14 7.19 6.99
CA VAL A 92 -22.57 7.42 6.77
C VAL A 92 -23.26 7.95 8.02
N SER A 93 -22.94 7.40 9.21
CA SER A 93 -23.49 7.88 10.48
C SER A 93 -23.11 9.33 10.77
N GLY A 94 -21.87 9.73 10.47
CA GLY A 94 -21.42 11.11 10.65
C GLY A 94 -22.09 12.13 9.70
N ILE A 95 -22.67 11.68 8.59
CA ILE A 95 -23.45 12.53 7.66
C ILE A 95 -24.88 12.75 8.18
N THR A 96 -25.46 11.78 8.89
CA THR A 96 -26.85 11.86 9.38
C THR A 96 -27.00 12.61 10.71
N ASP A 97 -25.90 12.85 11.42
CA ASP A 97 -25.86 13.53 12.73
C ASP A 97 -25.53 15.04 12.63
N ALA A 98 -25.55 15.64 11.43
CA ALA A 98 -25.31 17.06 11.15
C ALA A 98 -26.55 17.75 10.54
#